data_AF-A0A9D6AVT9-F1
#
_entry.id   AF-A0A9D6AVT9-F1
#
_cell.length_a   1.000
_cell.length_b   1.000
_cell.length_c   1.000
_cell.angle_alpha   90.00
_cell.angle_beta   90.00
_cell.angle_gamma   90.00
#
_symmetry.space_group_name_H-M   'P 1'
#
loop_
_entity.id
_entity.type
_entity.pdbx_description
1 polymer ?
#
loop_
_entity_poly.entity_id
_entity_poly.type
_entity_poly.pdbx_seq_one_letter_code
_entity_poly.pdbx_strand_id
1 'polypeptide(L)' 'LGARQSGAALLRFADLQTDAALLAWAREVAPLMLDRYPELAEQHVLRWLGGKAEFLKA' A
#
# COMPACT_ATOMS: atom_id res chain seq x y z
N LEU A 1 15.16 -6.85 -32.16
CA LEU A 1 14.38 -5.60 -32.26
C LEU A 1 12.90 -5.95 -32.17
N GLY A 2 12.18 -5.40 -31.18
CA GLY A 2 10.73 -5.49 -31.02
C GLY A 2 10.23 -6.86 -30.54
N ALA A 3 9.36 -7.02 -29.54
CA ALA A 3 8.44 -6.07 -28.95
C ALA A 3 8.18 -6.49 -27.48
N ARG A 4 8.69 -5.70 -26.52
CA ARG A 4 8.10 -5.62 -25.19
C ARG A 4 7.01 -4.56 -25.27
N GLN A 5 5.86 -4.93 -25.84
CA GLN A 5 4.74 -4.00 -25.98
C GLN A 5 3.50 -4.62 -25.34
N SER A 6 3.23 -4.09 -24.14
CA SER A 6 1.91 -3.91 -23.52
C SER A 6 1.15 -5.14 -23.03
N GLY A 7 0.77 -5.17 -21.74
CA GLY A 7 -0.39 -6.02 -21.39
C GLY A 7 -0.82 -6.25 -19.95
N ALA A 8 -0.19 -5.72 -18.91
CA ALA A 8 -0.85 -5.56 -17.59
C ALA A 8 0.12 -4.84 -16.66
N ALA A 9 -0.34 -3.80 -15.96
CA ALA A 9 0.28 -3.46 -14.68
C ALA A 9 0.08 -4.70 -13.80
N LEU A 10 1.13 -5.52 -13.64
CA LEU A 10 1.12 -6.57 -12.62
C LEU A 10 0.96 -5.84 -11.30
N LEU A 11 -0.28 -5.77 -10.81
CA LEU A 11 -0.59 -5.49 -9.42
C LEU A 11 0.19 -6.54 -8.63
N ARG A 12 1.40 -6.17 -8.18
CA ARG A 12 2.09 -6.96 -7.17
C ARG A 12 1.28 -6.75 -5.91
N PHE A 13 0.30 -7.62 -5.71
CA PHE A 13 -0.32 -7.77 -4.41
C PHE A 13 0.80 -8.08 -3.42
N ALA A 14 0.80 -7.41 -2.28
CA ALA A 14 1.74 -7.70 -1.21
C ALA A 14 1.55 -9.18 -0.84
N ASP A 15 2.61 -9.97 -0.95
CA ASP A 15 2.60 -11.35 -0.53
C ASP A 15 2.97 -11.35 0.94
N LEU A 16 1.99 -11.66 1.79
CA LEU A 16 2.11 -11.63 3.24
C LEU A 16 3.23 -12.55 3.77
N GLN A 17 3.63 -13.59 3.03
CA GLN A 17 4.75 -14.45 3.41
C GLN A 17 6.10 -13.78 3.15
N THR A 18 6.24 -13.04 2.04
CA THR A 18 7.48 -12.33 1.71
C THR A 18 7.58 -10.95 2.36
N ASP A 19 6.45 -10.32 2.64
CA ASP A 19 6.37 -8.95 3.16
C ASP A 19 6.17 -8.91 4.68
N ALA A 20 6.28 -10.05 5.36
CA ALA A 20 6.06 -10.17 6.80
C ALA A 20 6.92 -9.20 7.63
N ALA A 21 8.19 -9.00 7.24
CA ALA A 21 9.09 -8.07 7.91
C ALA A 21 8.64 -6.60 7.75
N LEU A 22 8.14 -6.26 6.56
CA LEU A 22 7.61 -4.92 6.27
C LEU A 22 6.31 -4.68 7.06
N LEU A 23 5.45 -5.70 7.17
CA LEU A 23 4.23 -5.64 7.98
C LEU A 23 4.54 -5.48 9.47
N ALA A 24 5.54 -6.19 9.98
CA ALA A 24 5.96 -6.07 11.37
C ALA A 24 6.43 -4.64 11.67
N TRP A 25 7.32 -4.10 10.83
CA TRP A 25 7.78 -2.72 10.95
C TRP A 25 6.63 -1.70 10.88
N ALA A 26 5.71 -1.87 9.92
CA ALA A 26 4.56 -0.98 9.79
C ALA A 26 3.66 -1.01 11.03
N ARG A 27 3.47 -2.18 11.66
CA ARG A 27 2.67 -2.33 12.89
C ARG A 27 3.31 -1.64 14.09
N GLU A 28 4.63 -1.62 14.18
CA GLU A 28 5.35 -0.93 15.25
C GLU A 28 5.30 0.60 15.09
N VAL A 29 5.39 1.09 13.84
CA VAL A 29 5.49 2.54 13.57
C VAL A 29 4.13 3.21 13.46
N ALA A 30 3.07 2.49 13.08
CA ALA A 30 1.73 3.07 12.90
C ALA A 30 1.18 3.78 14.16
N PRO A 31 1.24 3.22 15.38
CA PRO A 31 0.79 3.93 16.59
C PRO A 31 1.57 5.22 16.84
N LEU A 32 2.89 5.18 16.65
CA LEU A 32 3.75 6.36 16.80
C LEU A 32 3.36 7.48 15.84
N MET A 33 3.03 7.11 14.59
CA MET A 33 2.60 8.05 13.57
C MET A 33 1.22 8.64 13.90
N LEU A 34 0.29 7.83 14.40
CA LEU A 34 -1.03 8.30 14.83
C LEU A 34 -0.93 9.27 16.01
N ASP A 35 -0.09 8.97 17.00
CA ASP A 35 0.04 9.77 18.20
C ASP A 35 0.78 11.09 17.96
N ARG A 36 1.82 11.08 17.11
CA ARG A 36 2.69 12.25 16.90
C ARG A 36 2.39 13.05 15.65
N TYR A 37 1.80 12.43 14.63
CA TYR A 37 1.60 13.02 13.31
C TYR A 37 0.23 12.65 12.70
N PRO A 38 -0.89 12.95 13.38
CA PRO A 38 -2.22 12.51 12.97
C PRO A 38 -2.60 12.97 11.55
N GLU A 39 -2.27 14.21 11.17
CA GLU A 39 -2.55 14.74 9.83
C GLU A 39 -1.79 13.99 8.72
N LEU A 40 -0.55 13.56 9.00
CA LEU A 40 0.23 12.76 8.06
C LEU A 40 -0.31 11.33 7.99
N ALA A 41 -0.76 10.77 9.11
CA ALA A 41 -1.38 9.45 9.14
C ALA A 41 -2.65 9.43 8.29
N GLU A 42 -3.50 10.46 8.41
CA GLU A 42 -4.70 10.63 7.58
C GLU A 42 -4.37 10.71 6.09
N GLN A 43 -3.40 11.55 5.70
CA GLN A 43 -2.94 11.65 4.32
C GLN A 43 -2.37 10.33 3.80
N HIS A 44 -1.67 9.57 4.65
CA HIS A 44 -1.15 8.26 4.31
C HIS A 44 -2.30 7.27 4.02
N VAL A 45 -3.29 7.20 4.92
CA VAL A 45 -4.47 6.35 4.75
C VAL A 45 -5.24 6.73 3.49
N LEU A 46 -5.47 8.03 3.24
CA LEU A 46 -6.14 8.53 2.04
C LEU A 46 -5.39 8.15 0.76
N ARG A 47 -4.06 8.27 0.75
CA ARG A 47 -3.23 7.85 -0.40
C ARG A 47 -3.36 6.37 -0.71
N TRP A 48 -3.37 5.50 0.31
CA TRP A 48 -3.34 4.04 0.13
C TRP A 48 -4.73 3.43 -0.08
N LEU A 49 -5.76 3.94 0.63
CA LEU A 49 -7.14 3.45 0.54
C LEU A 49 -7.98 4.19 -0.50
N GLY A 50 -7.71 5.48 -0.73
CA GLY A 50 -8.44 6.30 -1.70
C GLY A 50 -8.31 5.80 -3.15
N GLY A 51 -7.22 5.10 -3.48
CA GLY A 51 -7.05 4.42 -4.77
C GLY A 51 -7.64 3.00 -4.85
N LYS A 52 -7.95 2.36 -3.70
CA LYS A 52 -8.47 0.98 -3.62
C LYS A 52 -9.97 0.90 -3.37
N ALA A 53 -10.64 1.97 -2.95
CA ALA A 53 -12.10 2.00 -2.83
C ALA A 53 -12.80 1.67 -4.16
N GLU A 54 -12.17 1.96 -5.29
CA GLU A 54 -12.67 1.61 -6.63
C GLU A 54 -12.39 0.14 -7.02
N PHE A 55 -11.47 -0.55 -6.33
CA PHE A 55 -11.22 -1.99 -6.52
C PHE A 55 -12.17 -2.89 -5.71
N LEU A 56 -12.85 -2.34 -4.69
CA LEU A 56 -13.80 -3.06 -3.83
C LEU A 56 -15.26 -2.97 -4.31
N LYS A 57 -15.52 -2.27 -5.42
CA LYS A 57 -16.85 -2.17 -6.06
C LYS A 57 -17.02 -3.11 -7.28
N ALA A 58 -16.01 -3.92 -7.61
CA ALA A 58 -16.02 -4.85 -8.75
C ALA A 58 -16.29 -6.28 -8.31
#